data_AF-A0A929PJM9-F1
#
_entry.id   AF-A0A929PJM9-F1
#
_cell.length_a   1.000
_cell.length_b   1.000
_cell.length_c   1.000
_cell.angle_alpha   90.00
_cell.angle_beta   90.00
_cell.angle_gamma   90.00
#
_symmetry.space_group_name_H-M   'P 1'
#
loop_
_entity.id
_entity.type
_entity.pdbx_description
1 polymer ?
#
loop_
_entity_poly.entity_id
_entity_poly.type
_entity_poly.pdbx_seq_one_letter_code
_entity_poly.pdbx_strand_id
1 'polypeptide(L)'
;MQLLSQSRKKNGKTYTYYSLAKSYREGKKSKKEIICYLGSLTPLQARQIRNALKITQTPDTFVATFDDLRFVDHWHYLDVAFLNHLWDAEWDLSKLFPLPDETSKTRKKEISTGDIAKILTFYRCLDPGSYLSAVDWFNTTACDLILGIDGTHFNESR
;
A
#
# COMPACT_ATOMS: atom_id res chain seq x y z
N MET A 1 10.63 10.87 27.14
CA MET A 1 9.61 10.55 28.17
C MET A 1 8.79 9.38 27.66
N GLN A 2 8.30 8.48 28.50
CA GLN A 2 7.57 7.29 28.03
C GLN A 2 6.32 7.02 28.87
N LEU A 3 5.33 6.37 28.26
CA LEU A 3 4.16 5.87 28.96
C LEU A 3 4.47 4.46 29.49
N LEU A 4 4.57 4.32 30.80
CA LEU A 4 4.81 3.05 31.49
C LEU A 4 3.48 2.41 31.89
N SER A 5 3.31 1.11 31.62
CA SER A 5 2.15 0.33 32.06
C SER A 5 2.49 -0.54 33.27
N GLN A 6 1.57 -0.60 34.23
CA GLN A 6 1.67 -1.37 35.45
C GLN A 6 0.40 -2.20 35.62
N SER A 7 0.52 -3.51 35.71
CA SER A 7 -0.64 -4.40 35.90
C SER A 7 -0.73 -4.89 37.33
N ARG A 8 -1.94 -4.86 37.91
CA ARG A 8 -2.26 -5.44 39.22
C ARG A 8 -3.38 -6.46 39.08
N LYS A 9 -3.19 -7.64 39.68
CA LYS A 9 -4.25 -8.65 39.81
C LYS A 9 -4.98 -8.46 41.14
N LYS A 10 -6.31 -8.35 41.10
CA LYS A 10 -7.17 -8.27 42.29
C LYS A 10 -8.48 -9.01 42.02
N ASN A 11 -8.89 -9.90 42.93
CA ASN A 11 -10.12 -10.69 42.82
C ASN A 11 -10.27 -11.40 41.46
N GLY A 12 -9.20 -12.02 40.96
CA GLY A 12 -9.17 -12.72 39.67
C GLY A 12 -9.17 -11.81 38.43
N LYS A 13 -9.31 -10.48 38.57
CA LYS A 13 -9.29 -9.52 37.47
C LYS A 13 -7.92 -8.82 37.37
N THR A 14 -7.46 -8.56 36.15
CA THR A 14 -6.22 -7.80 35.89
C THR A 14 -6.57 -6.37 35.54
N TYR A 15 -6.06 -5.42 36.33
CA TYR A 15 -6.20 -3.99 36.12
C TYR A 15 -4.88 -3.43 35.60
N THR A 16 -4.93 -2.63 34.53
CA THR A 16 -3.73 -1.97 33.98
C THR A 16 -3.82 -0.47 34.24
N TYR A 17 -2.76 0.05 34.84
CA TYR A 17 -2.58 1.46 35.17
C TYR A 17 -1.38 2.02 34.43
N TYR A 18 -1.36 3.33 34.25
CA TYR A 18 -0.36 4.01 33.45
C TYR A 18 0.30 5.16 34.20
N SER A 19 1.55 5.44 33.84
CA SER A 19 2.31 6.57 34.38
C SER A 19 3.23 7.16 33.32
N LEU A 20 3.43 8.47 33.34
CA LEU A 20 4.51 9.12 32.60
C LEU A 20 5.82 8.93 33.35
N ALA A 21 6.83 8.45 32.65
CA ALA A 21 8.15 8.19 33.21
C ALA A 21 9.27 8.80 32.36
N LYS A 22 10.32 9.26 33.02
CA LYS A 22 11.58 9.68 32.38
C LYS A 22 12.62 8.58 32.58
N SER A 23 13.30 8.22 31.50
CA SER A 23 14.50 7.37 31.61
C SER A 23 15.67 8.25 32.01
N TYR A 24 16.45 7.81 33.00
CA TYR A 24 17.70 8.45 33.40
C TYR A 24 18.76 7.37 33.67
N ARG A 25 20.04 7.76 33.72
CA ARG A 25 21.14 6.87 34.04
C ARG A 25 21.70 7.19 35.41
N GLU A 26 21.90 6.14 36.21
CA GLU A 26 22.61 6.21 37.47
C GLU A 26 23.78 5.23 37.39
N GLY A 27 24.99 5.77 37.23
CA GLY A 27 26.17 4.99 36.87
C GLY A 27 25.97 4.22 35.56
N LYS A 28 26.21 2.91 35.58
CA LYS A 28 26.04 2.02 34.41
C LYS A 28 24.62 1.47 34.23
N LYS A 29 23.67 1.81 35.12
CA LYS A 29 22.30 1.26 35.07
C LYS A 29 21.32 2.31 34.57
N SER A 30 20.42 1.89 33.67
CA SER A 30 19.27 2.69 33.22
C SER A 30 18.14 2.53 34.21
N LYS A 31 17.60 3.64 34.73
CA LYS A 31 16.48 3.68 35.65
C LYS A 31 15.33 4.49 35.06
N LYS A 32 14.12 4.27 35.59
CA LYS A 32 12.92 5.00 35.21
C LYS A 32 12.39 5.74 36.43
N GLU A 33 12.24 7.05 36.30
CA GLU A 33 11.61 7.91 37.30
C GLU A 33 10.16 8.13 36.88
N ILE A 34 9.21 7.89 37.79
CA ILE A 34 7.80 8.21 37.56
C ILE A 34 7.60 9.71 37.78
N ILE A 35 7.21 10.42 36.73
CA ILE A 35 6.92 11.85 36.79
C ILE A 35 5.48 12.08 37.23
N CYS A 36 4.54 11.32 36.67
CA CYS A 36 3.11 11.52 36.91
C CYS A 36 2.35 10.19 36.78
N TYR A 37 1.48 9.91 37.74
CA TYR A 37 0.56 8.77 37.70
C TYR A 37 -0.73 9.16 36.98
N LEU A 38 -1.14 8.39 35.96
CA LEU A 38 -2.31 8.69 35.13
C LEU A 38 -3.52 7.80 35.44
N GLY A 39 -3.37 6.79 36.29
CA GLY A 39 -4.46 5.86 36.59
C GLY A 39 -4.77 4.90 35.44
N SER A 40 -6.01 4.45 35.38
CA SER A 40 -6.49 3.54 34.33
C SER A 40 -6.81 4.32 33.06
N LEU A 41 -6.31 3.85 31.93
CA LEU A 41 -6.60 4.43 30.62
C LEU A 41 -7.23 3.36 29.72
N THR A 42 -8.12 3.79 28.82
CA THR A 42 -8.58 2.92 27.73
C THR A 42 -7.42 2.63 26.77
N PRO A 43 -7.49 1.53 25.99
CA PRO A 43 -6.48 1.25 24.96
C PRO A 43 -6.27 2.42 23.99
N LEU A 44 -7.35 3.13 23.64
CA LEU A 44 -7.32 4.29 22.76
C LEU A 44 -6.56 5.47 23.39
N GLN A 45 -6.89 5.83 24.64
CA GLN A 45 -6.20 6.90 25.37
C GLN A 45 -4.71 6.61 25.54
N ALA A 46 -4.36 5.38 25.91
CA ALA A 46 -2.96 4.97 26.03
C ALA A 46 -2.21 5.08 24.69
N ARG A 47 -2.86 4.71 23.57
CA ARG A 47 -2.29 4.87 22.22
C ARG A 47 -2.09 6.35 21.86
N GLN A 48 -3.07 7.21 22.10
CA GLN A 48 -2.99 8.64 21.81
C GLN A 48 -1.84 9.31 22.58
N ILE A 49 -1.71 9.01 23.87
CA ILE A 49 -0.60 9.54 24.69
C ILE A 49 0.75 9.02 24.17
N ARG A 50 0.87 7.74 23.80
CA ARG A 50 2.10 7.21 23.20
C ARG A 50 2.47 7.93 21.91
N ASN A 51 1.49 8.19 21.04
CA ASN A 51 1.72 8.93 19.79
C ASN A 51 2.22 10.35 20.08
N ALA A 52 1.55 11.08 20.97
CA ALA A 52 1.98 12.41 21.39
C ALA A 52 3.41 12.41 21.96
N LEU A 53 3.75 11.43 22.81
CA LEU A 53 5.11 11.27 23.33
C LEU A 53 6.12 10.99 22.21
N LYS A 54 5.77 10.16 21.22
CA LYS A 54 6.67 9.81 20.11
C LYS A 54 6.99 11.02 19.24
N ILE A 55 5.98 11.84 18.90
CA ILE A 55 6.14 13.08 18.12
C ILE A 55 7.16 14.01 18.79
N THR A 56 7.08 14.18 20.11
CA THR A 56 8.03 15.06 20.83
C THR A 56 9.46 14.52 20.92
N GLN A 57 9.69 13.25 20.57
CA GLN A 57 10.99 12.58 20.69
C GLN A 57 11.71 12.36 19.36
N THR A 58 11.00 12.47 18.24
CA THR A 58 11.55 12.18 16.92
C THR A 58 11.13 13.27 15.95
N PRO A 59 12.08 14.02 15.34
CA PRO A 59 11.76 15.15 14.47
C PRO A 59 10.95 14.72 13.23
N ASP A 60 11.14 13.48 12.77
CA ASP A 60 10.51 12.94 11.55
C ASP A 60 9.18 12.23 11.83
N THR A 61 8.53 12.48 12.98
CA THR A 61 7.22 11.90 13.30
C THR A 61 6.17 12.99 13.43
N PHE A 62 5.08 12.87 12.67
CA PHE A 62 3.91 13.73 12.75
C PHE A 62 2.63 12.91 12.90
N VAL A 63 1.53 13.57 13.27
CA VAL A 63 0.19 12.98 13.28
C VAL A 63 -0.58 13.53 12.09
N ALA A 64 -1.18 12.61 11.34
CA ALA A 64 -2.04 12.90 10.21
C ALA A 64 -3.34 12.10 10.35
N THR A 65 -4.42 12.70 9.91
CA THR A 65 -5.68 12.05 9.55
C THR A 65 -5.63 11.62 8.09
N PHE A 66 -6.61 10.82 7.64
CA PHE A 66 -6.70 10.52 6.21
C PHE A 66 -6.99 11.77 5.37
N ASP A 67 -7.68 12.77 5.91
CA ASP A 67 -7.94 14.04 5.21
C ASP A 67 -6.66 14.88 5.03
N ASP A 68 -5.66 14.68 5.89
CA ASP A 68 -4.32 15.29 5.77
C ASP A 68 -3.45 14.58 4.71
N LEU A 69 -3.85 13.37 4.28
CA LEU A 69 -3.13 12.57 3.28
C LEU A 69 -3.75 12.79 1.90
N ARG A 70 -3.02 13.49 1.03
CA ARG A 70 -3.37 13.58 -0.40
C ARG A 70 -2.57 12.55 -1.19
N PHE A 71 -3.26 11.58 -1.78
CA PHE A 71 -2.69 10.70 -2.79
C PHE A 71 -2.56 11.49 -4.09
N VAL A 72 -1.32 11.86 -4.44
CA VAL A 72 -1.04 12.65 -5.66
C VAL A 72 -1.08 11.74 -6.88
N ASP A 73 -0.29 10.67 -6.84
CA ASP A 73 -0.22 9.68 -7.91
C ASP A 73 -0.72 8.34 -7.36
N HIS A 74 -1.74 7.79 -8.00
CA HIS A 74 -2.26 6.47 -7.71
C HIS A 74 -2.39 5.69 -9.02
N TRP A 75 -2.00 4.43 -8.99
CA TRP A 75 -2.15 3.53 -10.13
C TRP A 75 -3.28 2.57 -9.90
N HIS A 76 -4.11 2.39 -10.91
CA HIS A 76 -5.06 1.28 -10.99
C HIS A 76 -4.28 -0.04 -11.02
N TYR A 77 -4.23 -0.71 -9.88
CA TYR A 77 -3.51 -1.96 -9.70
C TYR A 77 -4.46 -3.14 -9.47
N LEU A 78 -5.30 -3.07 -8.43
CA LEU A 78 -6.05 -4.24 -7.97
C LEU A 78 -7.10 -4.71 -8.98
N ASP A 79 -7.80 -3.75 -9.58
CA ASP A 79 -8.77 -3.97 -10.64
C ASP A 79 -8.13 -4.56 -11.90
N VAL A 80 -6.99 -4.01 -12.34
CA VAL A 80 -6.21 -4.54 -13.47
C VAL A 80 -5.69 -5.95 -13.16
N ALA A 81 -5.11 -6.17 -11.98
CA ALA A 81 -4.59 -7.47 -11.56
C ALA A 81 -5.69 -8.52 -11.48
N PHE A 82 -6.87 -8.13 -11.02
CA PHE A 82 -8.05 -9.00 -10.98
C PHE A 82 -8.49 -9.40 -12.39
N LEU A 83 -8.60 -8.44 -13.33
CA LEU A 83 -8.93 -8.76 -14.72
C LEU A 83 -7.84 -9.61 -15.40
N ASN A 84 -6.57 -9.38 -15.07
CA ASN A 84 -5.46 -10.21 -15.52
C ASN A 84 -5.60 -11.67 -15.05
N HIS A 85 -5.95 -11.86 -13.78
CA HIS A 85 -6.20 -13.19 -13.23
C HIS A 85 -7.39 -13.88 -13.91
N LEU A 86 -8.52 -13.17 -14.12
CA LEU A 86 -9.65 -13.74 -14.85
C LEU A 86 -9.28 -14.15 -16.28
N TRP A 87 -8.55 -13.28 -16.98
CA TRP A 87 -8.15 -13.52 -18.36
C TRP A 87 -7.23 -14.73 -18.51
N ASP A 88 -6.18 -14.85 -17.70
CA ASP A 88 -5.18 -15.92 -17.83
C ASP A 88 -5.54 -17.18 -17.07
N ALA A 89 -6.00 -17.06 -15.81
CA ALA A 89 -6.17 -18.21 -14.93
C ALA A 89 -7.56 -18.84 -15.03
N GLU A 90 -8.61 -18.02 -15.11
CA GLU A 90 -9.99 -18.52 -15.09
C GLU A 90 -10.51 -18.84 -16.50
N TRP A 91 -10.22 -17.99 -17.48
CA TRP A 91 -10.73 -18.15 -18.85
C TRP A 91 -9.68 -18.63 -19.84
N ASP A 92 -8.40 -18.49 -19.50
CA ASP A 92 -7.28 -18.91 -20.34
C ASP A 92 -7.42 -18.37 -21.78
N LEU A 93 -7.77 -17.08 -21.89
CA LEU A 93 -8.01 -16.42 -23.18
C LEU A 93 -6.71 -16.14 -23.93
N SER A 94 -5.59 -16.07 -23.23
CA SER A 94 -4.26 -15.86 -23.82
C SER A 94 -3.89 -16.93 -24.84
N LYS A 95 -4.38 -18.17 -24.71
CA LYS A 95 -4.13 -19.25 -25.68
C LYS A 95 -4.72 -18.99 -27.08
N LEU A 96 -5.69 -18.08 -27.20
CA LEU A 96 -6.33 -17.76 -28.48
C LEU A 96 -5.41 -16.91 -29.38
N PHE A 97 -4.37 -16.33 -28.78
CA PHE A 97 -3.41 -15.49 -29.48
C PHE A 97 -2.11 -16.26 -29.72
N PRO A 98 -1.50 -16.12 -30.90
CA PRO A 98 -0.22 -16.76 -31.18
C PRO A 98 0.86 -16.16 -30.28
N LEU A 99 1.85 -16.99 -29.91
CA LEU A 99 2.95 -16.53 -29.08
C LEU A 99 3.77 -15.45 -29.80
N PRO A 100 4.44 -14.54 -29.06
CA PRO A 100 5.27 -13.49 -29.66
C PRO A 100 6.32 -14.05 -30.64
N ASP A 101 6.91 -15.19 -30.30
CA ASP A 101 7.93 -15.88 -31.11
C ASP A 101 7.37 -16.52 -32.40
N GLU A 102 6.07 -16.77 -32.46
CA GLU A 102 5.41 -17.43 -33.59
C GLU A 102 5.01 -16.44 -34.70
N THR A 103 4.85 -15.15 -34.37
CA THR A 103 4.26 -14.16 -35.29
C THR A 103 5.26 -13.34 -36.09
N SER A 104 6.56 -13.34 -35.76
CA SER A 104 7.55 -12.66 -36.62
C SER A 104 8.99 -13.14 -36.45
N LYS A 105 9.57 -13.72 -37.51
CA LYS A 105 11.02 -13.99 -37.62
C LYS A 105 11.86 -12.75 -37.95
N THR A 106 11.23 -11.64 -38.31
CA THR A 106 11.89 -10.44 -38.88
C THR A 106 11.63 -9.15 -38.12
N ARG A 107 10.65 -9.11 -37.21
CA ARG A 107 10.30 -7.92 -36.44
C ARG A 107 10.05 -8.32 -34.98
N LYS A 108 11.00 -8.01 -34.09
CA LYS A 108 10.75 -8.09 -32.64
C LYS A 108 9.63 -7.10 -32.32
N LYS A 109 8.41 -7.59 -32.16
CA LYS A 109 7.33 -6.78 -31.57
C LYS A 109 7.54 -6.85 -30.07
N GLU A 110 7.69 -5.68 -29.44
CA GLU A 110 7.90 -5.57 -27.99
C GLU A 110 6.59 -5.79 -27.22
N ILE A 111 5.45 -5.62 -27.89
CA ILE A 111 4.10 -5.92 -27.39
C ILE A 111 3.40 -6.85 -28.38
N SER A 112 2.85 -7.96 -27.89
CA SER A 112 2.13 -8.93 -28.73
C SER A 112 0.70 -8.47 -29.03
N THR A 113 0.09 -9.07 -30.06
CA THR A 113 -1.34 -8.82 -30.35
C THR A 113 -2.23 -9.26 -29.18
N GLY A 114 -1.84 -10.30 -28.45
CA GLY A 114 -2.55 -10.76 -27.26
C GLY A 114 -2.52 -9.72 -26.15
N ASP A 115 -1.37 -9.10 -25.93
CA ASP A 115 -1.22 -8.04 -24.92
C ASP A 115 -2.10 -6.83 -25.26
N ILE A 116 -2.11 -6.40 -26.53
CA ILE A 116 -2.98 -5.30 -26.98
C ILE A 116 -4.46 -5.65 -26.77
N ALA A 117 -4.89 -6.85 -27.16
CA ALA A 117 -6.28 -7.29 -26.99
C ALA A 117 -6.69 -7.32 -25.51
N LYS A 118 -5.78 -7.78 -24.65
CA LYS A 118 -5.96 -7.86 -23.21
C LYS A 118 -6.06 -6.48 -22.57
N ILE A 119 -5.14 -5.56 -22.89
CA ILE A 119 -5.15 -4.16 -22.41
C ILE A 119 -6.44 -3.46 -22.84
N LEU A 120 -6.84 -3.57 -24.11
CA LEU A 120 -8.06 -2.92 -24.60
C LEU A 120 -9.33 -3.52 -23.97
N THR A 121 -9.30 -4.81 -23.62
CA THR A 121 -10.40 -5.43 -22.88
C THR A 121 -10.47 -4.88 -21.47
N PHE A 122 -9.34 -4.75 -20.78
CA PHE A 122 -9.30 -4.17 -19.43
C PHE A 122 -9.77 -2.72 -19.43
N TYR A 123 -9.30 -1.93 -20.39
CA TYR A 123 -9.76 -0.57 -20.60
C TYR A 123 -11.28 -0.50 -20.76
N ARG A 124 -11.85 -1.39 -21.59
CA ARG A 124 -13.30 -1.44 -21.80
C ARG A 124 -14.09 -1.83 -20.55
N CYS A 125 -13.50 -2.61 -19.65
CA CYS A 125 -14.13 -3.03 -18.40
C CYS A 125 -14.05 -1.96 -17.30
N LEU A 126 -12.96 -1.19 -17.24
CA LEU A 126 -12.66 -0.30 -16.12
C LEU A 126 -12.96 1.17 -16.41
N ASP A 127 -12.68 1.64 -17.61
CA ASP A 127 -12.87 3.05 -17.99
C ASP A 127 -13.26 3.16 -19.49
N PRO A 128 -14.48 2.75 -19.86
CA PRO A 128 -14.86 2.64 -21.26
C PRO A 128 -14.88 4.00 -21.96
N GLY A 129 -13.94 4.21 -22.88
CA GLY A 129 -13.90 5.41 -23.72
C GLY A 129 -13.38 5.14 -25.13
N SER A 130 -12.81 6.18 -25.74
CA SER A 130 -12.27 6.08 -27.10
C SER A 130 -10.97 5.26 -27.13
N TYR A 131 -10.64 4.67 -28.29
CA TYR A 131 -9.38 3.94 -28.43
C TYR A 131 -8.15 4.81 -28.13
N LEU A 132 -8.19 6.10 -28.51
CA LEU A 132 -7.11 7.05 -28.23
C LEU A 132 -6.92 7.25 -26.71
N SER A 133 -8.04 7.32 -25.98
CA SER A 133 -8.05 7.46 -24.53
C SER A 133 -7.52 6.23 -23.78
N ALA A 134 -7.38 5.08 -24.45
CA ALA A 134 -6.81 3.89 -23.83
C ALA A 134 -5.33 4.06 -23.48
N VAL A 135 -4.58 4.88 -24.24
CA VAL A 135 -3.16 5.17 -23.97
C VAL A 135 -3.01 6.01 -22.70
N ASP A 136 -3.82 7.07 -22.58
CA ASP A 136 -3.84 7.90 -21.37
C ASP A 136 -4.25 7.09 -20.14
N TRP A 137 -5.28 6.25 -20.27
CA TRP A 137 -5.70 5.35 -19.21
C TRP A 137 -4.61 4.34 -18.83
N PHE A 138 -3.92 3.75 -19.81
CA PHE A 138 -2.85 2.79 -19.56
C PHE A 138 -1.76 3.40 -18.65
N ASN A 139 -1.40 4.67 -18.88
CA ASN A 139 -0.41 5.41 -18.10
C ASN A 139 -0.83 5.72 -16.65
N THR A 140 -2.11 5.56 -16.30
CA THR A 140 -2.62 5.69 -14.92
C THR A 140 -2.80 4.33 -14.23
N THR A 141 -2.33 3.25 -14.86
CA THR A 141 -2.49 1.87 -14.37
C THR A 141 -1.14 1.19 -14.17
N ALA A 142 -1.15 0.04 -13.50
CA ALA A 142 0.01 -0.85 -13.38
C ALA A 142 0.05 -1.94 -14.47
N CYS A 143 -0.62 -1.73 -15.63
CA CYS A 143 -0.74 -2.75 -16.67
C CYS A 143 0.60 -3.24 -17.22
N ASP A 144 1.56 -2.35 -17.46
CA ASP A 144 2.90 -2.68 -17.95
C ASP A 144 3.62 -3.68 -17.04
N LEU A 145 3.61 -3.40 -15.73
CA LEU A 145 4.20 -4.24 -14.69
C LEU A 145 3.48 -5.59 -14.54
N ILE A 146 2.15 -5.58 -14.60
CA ILE A 146 1.33 -6.80 -14.46
C ILE A 146 1.50 -7.73 -15.67
N LEU A 147 1.57 -7.16 -16.87
CA LEU A 147 1.70 -7.91 -18.12
C LEU A 147 3.16 -8.22 -18.46
N GLY A 148 4.13 -7.58 -17.81
CA GLY A 148 5.56 -7.78 -18.08
C GLY A 148 5.99 -7.23 -19.44
N ILE A 149 5.37 -6.13 -19.89
CA ILE A 149 5.64 -5.48 -21.18
C ILE A 149 6.31 -4.12 -20.99
N ASP A 150 6.99 -3.63 -22.01
CA ASP A 150 7.47 -2.25 -22.02
C ASP A 150 6.34 -1.32 -22.48
N GLY A 151 5.74 -0.62 -21.51
CA GLY A 151 4.64 0.31 -21.72
C GLY A 151 4.95 1.48 -22.66
N THR A 152 6.22 1.82 -22.87
CA THR A 152 6.61 2.93 -23.77
C THR A 152 6.28 2.64 -25.24
N HIS A 153 6.06 1.36 -25.57
CA HIS A 153 5.68 0.93 -26.90
C HIS A 153 4.17 0.86 -27.12
N PHE A 154 3.35 1.07 -26.09
CA PHE A 154 1.90 1.15 -26.21
C PHE A 154 1.47 2.57 -26.58
N ASN A 155 0.94 2.74 -27.79
CA ASN A 155 0.61 4.05 -28.36
C ASN A 155 -0.66 4.00 -29.23
N GLU A 156 -1.13 5.17 -29.68
CA GLU A 156 -2.36 5.32 -30.46
C GLU A 156 -2.35 4.61 -31.82
N SER A 157 -1.18 4.13 -32.29
CA SER A 157 -1.07 3.41 -33.56
C SER A 157 -0.77 1.91 -33.36
N ARG A 158 -0.29 1.51 -32.18
CA ARG A 158 0.13 0.14 -31.81
C ARG A 158 0.13 -0.06 -30.32
#